data_AF-A0A7J3ABZ1-F1
#
_entry.id   AF-A0A7J3ABZ1-F1
#
_cell.length_a   1.000
_cell.length_b   1.000
_cell.length_c   1.000
_cell.angle_alpha   90.00
_cell.angle_beta   90.00
_cell.angle_gamma   90.00
#
_symmetry.space_group_name_H-M   'P 1'
#
loop_
_entity.id
_entity.type
_entity.pdbx_description
1 polymer ?
#
loop_
_entity_poly.entity_id
_entity_poly.type
_entity_poly.pdbx_seq_one_letter_code
_entity_poly.pdbx_strand_id
1 'polypeptide(L)' 'MSRILVLYYSRSGNTEKMATAVAEGAKNAGNAEVELSYHVDADDLS' A
#
# COMPACT_ATOMS: atom_id res chain seq x y z
N MET A 1 -16.27 -2.63 -6.68
CA MET A 1 -14.87 -3.04 -6.48
C MET A 1 -14.22 -1.95 -5.66
N SER A 2 -13.64 -2.29 -4.51
CA SER A 2 -13.01 -1.29 -3.64
C SER A 2 -11.60 -1.02 -4.15
N ARG A 3 -11.18 0.26 -4.15
CA ARG A 3 -9.81 0.65 -4.50
C ARG A 3 -9.07 1.02 -3.23
N ILE A 4 -7.89 0.45 -3.03
CA ILE A 4 -7.08 0.60 -1.81
C ILE A 4 -5.67 1.03 -2.20
N LEU A 5 -5.21 2.15 -1.64
CA LEU A 5 -3.82 2.57 -1.70
C LEU A 5 -3.12 2.26 -0.37
N VAL A 6 -2.07 1.44 -0.43
CA VAL A 6 -1.15 1.23 0.69
C VAL A 6 0.04 2.15 0.49
N LEU A 7 -0.05 3.34 1.08
CA LEU A 7 1.05 4.31 1.11
C LEU A 7 1.95 4.04 2.31
N TYR A 8 3.26 3.91 2.09
CA TYR A 8 4.20 3.71 3.18
C TYR A 8 5.51 4.47 2.98
N TYR A 9 6.20 4.70 4.09
CA TYR A 9 7.60 5.13 4.12
C TYR A 9 8.40 4.16 4.98
N SER A 10 9.66 3.93 4.62
CA SER A 10 10.53 2.97 5.30
C SER A 10 11.98 3.42 5.23
N ARG A 11 12.62 3.57 6.39
CA ARG A 11 14.06 3.93 6.45
C ARG A 11 14.99 2.72 6.30
N SER A 12 14.58 1.55 6.80
CA SER A 12 15.43 0.34 6.87
C SER A 12 14.73 -0.94 6.39
N GLY A 13 13.57 -0.84 5.75
CA GLY A 13 12.87 -1.96 5.10
C GLY A 13 11.82 -2.69 5.95
N ASN A 14 11.73 -2.45 7.27
CA ASN A 14 10.75 -3.16 8.10
C ASN A 14 9.30 -2.76 7.76
N THR A 15 9.05 -1.46 7.57
CA THR A 15 7.72 -0.97 7.19
C THR A 15 7.32 -1.42 5.80
N GLU A 16 8.27 -1.53 4.87
CA GLU A 16 8.04 -2.07 3.54
C GLU A 16 7.54 -3.52 3.59
N LYS A 17 8.20 -4.38 4.38
CA LYS A 17 7.76 -5.76 4.59
C LYS A 17 6.33 -5.83 5.15
N MET A 18 5.99 -4.94 6.08
CA MET A 18 4.62 -4.85 6.61
C MET A 18 3.62 -4.36 5.55
N ALA A 19 3.98 -3.34 4.78
CA ALA A 19 3.12 -2.78 3.74
C ALA A 19 2.82 -3.81 2.64
N THR A 20 3.82 -4.60 2.24
CA THR A 20 3.65 -5.73 1.33
C THR A 20 2.67 -6.76 1.90
N ALA A 21 2.83 -7.17 3.17
CA ALA A 21 1.93 -8.13 3.81
C ALA A 21 0.49 -7.61 3.90
N VAL A 22 0.30 -6.30 4.17
CA VAL A 22 -1.02 -5.65 4.16
C VAL A 22 -1.63 -5.66 2.76
N ALA A 23 -0.86 -5.31 1.72
CA ALA A 23 -1.33 -5.29 0.35
C ALA A 23 -1.74 -6.69 -0.13
N GLU A 24 -0.96 -7.73 0.21
CA GLU A 24 -1.29 -9.13 -0.07
C GLU A 24 -2.56 -9.56 0.66
N GLY A 25 -2.68 -9.24 1.94
CA GLY A 25 -3.88 -9.52 2.72
C GLY A 25 -5.13 -8.87 2.12
N ALA A 26 -5.03 -7.61 1.71
CA ALA A 26 -6.12 -6.88 1.08
C ALA A 26 -6.53 -7.47 -0.28
N LYS A 27 -5.57 -7.87 -1.12
CA LYS A 27 -5.82 -8.57 -2.40
C LYS A 27 -6.53 -9.91 -2.19
N ASN A 28 -6.19 -10.62 -1.12
CA ASN A 28 -6.75 -11.94 -0.81
C ASN A 28 -8.12 -11.89 -0.12
N ALA A 29 -8.46 -10.77 0.55
CA ALA A 29 -9.68 -10.64 1.33
C ALA A 29 -10.96 -10.40 0.49
N GLY A 30 -10.85 -10.19 -0.83
CA GLY A 30 -12.02 -10.02 -1.69
C GLY A 30 -11.73 -9.27 -3.00
N ASN A 31 -12.78 -8.66 -3.57
CA ASN A 31 -12.72 -7.95 -4.85
C ASN A 31 -12.22 -6.50 -4.69
N ALA A 32 -10.96 -6.37 -4.25
CA ALA A 32 -10.27 -5.10 -4.08
C ALA A 32 -9.10 -4.95 -5.07
N GLU A 33 -9.03 -3.79 -5.70
CA GLU A 33 -7.88 -3.36 -6.48
C GLU A 33 -6.93 -2.62 -5.53
N VAL A 34 -5.70 -3.14 -5.41
CA VAL A 34 -4.74 -2.69 -4.39
C VAL A 34 -3.46 -2.19 -5.04
N GLU A 35 -3.15 -0.93 -4.78
CA GLU A 35 -1.90 -0.27 -5.13
C GLU A 35 -1.00 -0.15 -3.90
N LEU A 36 0.30 -0.37 -4.09
CA LEU A 36 1.32 -0.23 -3.05
C LEU A 36 2.32 0.83 -3.51
N SER A 37 2.45 1.92 -2.76
CA SER A 37 3.31 3.04 -3.13
C SER A 37 4.29 3.39 -2.02
N TYR A 38 5.56 3.46 -2.38
CA TYR A 38 6.63 3.91 -1.50
C TYR A 38 6.81 5.41 -1.65
N HIS A 39 6.54 6.15 -0.58
CA HIS A 39 6.80 7.59 -0.44
C HIS A 39 6.23 8.44 -1.59
N VAL A 40 5.21 9.23 -1.28
CA VAL A 40 4.54 10.09 -2.27
C VAL A 40 4.42 11.48 -1.68
N ASP A 41 4.69 12.51 -2.48
CA ASP A 41 4.43 13.88 -2.07
C ASP A 41 2.92 14.12 -2.03
N ALA A 42 2.46 14.96 -1.09
CA ALA A 42 1.02 15.15 -0.89
C ALA A 42 0.31 15.68 -2.15
N ASP A 43 1.03 16.43 -2.99
CA ASP A 43 0.50 17.00 -4.23
C ASP A 43 0.16 15.92 -5.27
N ASP A 44 0.84 14.77 -5.22
CA ASP A 44 0.61 13.62 -6.12
C ASP A 44 -0.61 12.77 -5.70
N LEU A 45 -1.26 13.08 -4.57
CA LEU A 45 -2.43 12.36 -4.03
C LEU A 45 -3.77 13.05 -4.36
N SER A 46 -3.77 14.05 -5.25
CA SER A 46 -4.92 14.91 -5.58
C SER A 46 -5.88 14.35 -6.63
#